data_AF-A0A1F7Q106-F1
#
_entry.id   AF-A0A1F7Q106-F1
#
_cell.length_a   1.000
_cell.length_b   1.000
_cell.length_c   1.000
_cell.angle_alpha   90.00
_cell.angle_beta   90.00
_cell.angle_gamma   90.00
#
_symmetry.space_group_name_H-M   'P 1'
#
loop_
_entity.id
_entity.type
_entity.pdbx_description
1 polymer ?
#
loop_
_entity_poly.entity_id
_entity_poly.type
_entity_poly.pdbx_seq_one_letter_code
_entity_poly.pdbx_strand_id
1 'polypeptide(L)'
;LGVTSFKLFMTYKKRPKRMVSDEFIARTMDRLAALGGLCQLHCENGDILCYLEDKAIAEGRTAPADFPATCPDWTEEEAINRAILIGRLTGCPVYVVHLSTRLGLERIKRAQAEGQRVWAETCPQYLLLTDREMERWGPFAKIGPPLRPAEGPDRGALWEGAAAGFVATVASDHSPRVPAAKEPGRRNIFVDAEGKPIPFGAPSLETLVPLVYSEGVVNRGLPLPWLARVLAENPARIFGLWPRKGAIRIGADADLTLWDPAPEWTIQQSQHLGIAGFTPYEGWRVRGRPWMTLVRGQVVLNPAGELEQKPGFGRYLARGAPRPPHGGAAG
;
A
#
# COMPACT_ATOMS: atom_id res chain seq x y z
N LEU A 1 23.15 -7.64 8.38
CA LEU A 1 21.97 -8.15 7.64
C LEU A 1 21.40 -7.19 6.61
N GLY A 2 21.68 -5.86 6.63
CA GLY A 2 21.19 -4.94 5.59
C GLY A 2 19.68 -4.64 5.66
N VAL A 3 19.03 -4.99 6.77
CA VAL A 3 17.61 -4.75 7.03
C VAL A 3 17.50 -3.60 8.03
N THR A 4 16.88 -2.50 7.61
CA THR A 4 16.75 -1.27 8.41
C THR A 4 15.30 -0.86 8.66
N SER A 5 14.33 -1.68 8.23
CA SER A 5 12.91 -1.44 8.49
C SER A 5 12.21 -2.71 8.94
N PHE A 6 11.26 -2.57 9.87
CA PHE A 6 10.54 -3.68 10.48
C PHE A 6 9.04 -3.37 10.50
N LYS A 7 8.20 -4.36 10.18
CA LYS A 7 6.74 -4.20 10.08
C LYS A 7 6.06 -4.84 11.27
N LEU A 8 5.20 -4.09 11.93
CA LEU A 8 4.34 -4.53 13.01
C LEU A 8 2.86 -4.33 12.63
N PHE A 9 1.96 -5.00 13.36
CA PHE A 9 0.52 -4.89 13.14
C PHE A 9 -0.19 -4.53 14.44
N MET A 10 -1.03 -3.49 14.39
CA MET A 10 -1.94 -3.10 15.48
C MET A 10 -3.31 -3.79 15.35
N THR A 11 -3.49 -4.56 14.28
CA THR A 11 -4.70 -5.30 13.94
C THR A 11 -4.43 -6.79 13.75
N TYR A 12 -5.44 -7.53 13.32
CA TYR A 12 -5.45 -8.98 13.10
C TYR A 12 -5.35 -9.79 14.41
N LYS A 13 -6.09 -9.38 15.44
CA LYS A 13 -6.17 -10.08 16.74
C LYS A 13 -6.46 -11.58 16.62
N LYS A 14 -7.39 -11.95 15.73
CA LYS A 14 -7.76 -13.36 15.45
C LYS A 14 -6.72 -14.14 14.63
N ARG A 15 -5.61 -13.51 14.22
CA ARG A 15 -4.50 -14.19 13.53
C ARG A 15 -3.33 -14.36 14.51
N PRO A 16 -3.02 -15.59 14.92
CA PRO A 16 -2.00 -15.85 15.92
C PRO A 16 -0.68 -15.13 15.60
N LYS A 17 -0.09 -14.46 16.60
CA LYS A 17 1.20 -13.74 16.52
C LYS A 17 1.25 -12.56 15.54
N ARG A 18 0.10 -12.11 15.00
CA ARG A 18 0.05 -11.00 14.04
C ARG A 18 -0.04 -9.66 14.76
N MET A 19 -1.08 -9.45 15.57
CA MET A 19 -1.24 -8.26 16.40
C MET A 19 -0.21 -8.24 17.53
N VAL A 20 0.37 -7.08 17.82
CA VAL A 20 1.30 -6.88 18.94
C VAL A 20 0.78 -5.81 19.90
N SER A 21 1.18 -5.88 21.17
CA SER A 21 0.83 -4.89 22.18
C SER A 21 1.58 -3.57 21.99
N ASP A 22 1.06 -2.49 22.56
CA ASP A 22 1.74 -1.18 22.56
C ASP A 22 3.11 -1.24 23.24
N GLU A 23 3.25 -2.05 24.30
CA GLU A 23 4.55 -2.28 24.95
C GLU A 23 5.56 -2.89 23.98
N PHE A 24 5.14 -3.88 23.18
CA PHE A 24 6.01 -4.50 22.19
C PHE A 24 6.40 -3.50 21.09
N ILE A 25 5.45 -2.67 20.64
CA ILE A 25 5.71 -1.61 19.66
C ILE A 25 6.73 -0.61 20.22
N ALA A 26 6.52 -0.11 21.44
CA ALA A 26 7.42 0.85 22.08
C ALA A 26 8.84 0.29 22.25
N ARG A 27 8.98 -0.93 22.82
CA ARG A 27 10.29 -1.58 22.96
C ARG A 27 10.98 -1.81 21.62
N THR A 28 10.23 -2.15 20.58
CA THR A 28 10.76 -2.33 19.22
C THR A 28 11.23 -0.98 18.68
N MET A 29 10.41 0.05 18.78
CA MET A 29 10.73 1.39 18.31
C MET A 29 11.95 1.99 19.04
N ASP A 30 12.10 1.79 20.35
CA ASP A 30 13.31 2.18 21.09
C ASP A 30 14.58 1.54 20.50
N ARG A 31 14.52 0.24 20.16
CA ARG A 31 15.66 -0.42 19.52
C ARG A 31 15.91 0.06 18.11
N LEU A 32 14.86 0.31 17.34
CA LEU A 32 15.01 0.86 16.00
C LEU A 32 15.59 2.27 16.04
N ALA A 33 15.14 3.14 16.96
CA ALA A 33 15.68 4.48 17.11
C ALA A 33 17.19 4.45 17.39
N ALA A 34 17.63 3.60 18.33
CA ALA A 34 19.05 3.42 18.66
C ALA A 34 19.90 2.88 17.49
N LEU A 35 19.29 2.13 16.58
CA LEU A 35 19.96 1.51 15.42
C LEU A 35 19.78 2.30 14.12
N GLY A 36 19.11 3.46 14.15
CA GLY A 36 18.78 4.23 12.95
C GLY A 36 17.85 3.48 12.00
N GLY A 37 16.88 2.74 12.53
CA GLY A 37 15.88 1.97 11.78
C GLY A 37 14.54 2.70 11.60
N LEU A 38 13.62 2.04 10.91
CA LEU A 38 12.27 2.51 10.59
C LEU A 38 11.21 1.50 11.05
N CYS A 39 10.20 1.96 11.80
CA CYS A 39 9.06 1.14 12.15
C CYS A 39 7.92 1.35 11.14
N GLN A 40 7.51 0.28 10.47
CA GLN A 40 6.32 0.26 9.62
C GLN A 40 5.15 -0.29 10.44
N LEU A 41 3.97 0.32 10.33
CA LEU A 41 2.79 -0.12 11.09
C LEU A 41 1.56 -0.23 10.21
N HIS A 42 0.89 -1.38 10.32
CA HIS A 42 -0.51 -1.51 9.91
C HIS A 42 -1.35 -0.96 11.05
N CYS A 43 -1.94 0.21 10.84
CA CYS A 43 -2.66 0.95 11.86
C CYS A 43 -4.17 0.76 11.72
N GLU A 44 -4.75 -0.23 12.39
CA GLU A 44 -6.19 -0.29 12.69
C GLU A 44 -6.33 -0.82 14.12
N ASN A 45 -7.35 -0.40 14.86
CA ASN A 45 -7.57 -0.91 16.21
C ASN A 45 -8.07 -2.36 16.19
N GLY A 46 -7.16 -3.32 16.37
CA GLY A 46 -7.46 -4.75 16.27
C GLY A 46 -8.47 -5.28 17.27
N ASP A 47 -8.55 -4.68 18.46
CA ASP A 47 -9.52 -5.07 19.48
C ASP A 47 -10.94 -4.68 19.07
N ILE A 48 -11.12 -3.43 18.61
CA ILE A 48 -12.40 -2.92 18.14
C ILE A 48 -12.85 -3.66 16.87
N LEU A 49 -11.95 -3.88 15.91
CA LEU A 49 -12.27 -4.63 14.69
C LEU A 49 -12.74 -6.05 15.00
N CYS A 50 -12.05 -6.75 15.92
CA CYS A 50 -12.45 -8.08 16.38
C CYS A 50 -13.86 -8.07 16.98
N TYR A 51 -14.14 -7.11 17.86
CA TYR A 51 -15.45 -6.95 18.48
C TYR A 51 -16.55 -6.66 17.44
N LEU A 52 -16.31 -5.76 16.48
CA LEU A 52 -17.28 -5.42 15.45
C LEU A 52 -17.52 -6.60 14.48
N GLU A 53 -16.48 -7.35 14.15
CA GLU A 53 -16.59 -8.59 13.37
C GLU A 53 -17.45 -9.63 14.10
N ASP A 54 -17.16 -9.91 15.38
CA ASP A 54 -17.92 -10.88 16.19
C ASP A 54 -19.39 -10.48 16.30
N LYS A 55 -19.64 -9.18 16.52
CA LYS A 55 -21.00 -8.63 16.58
C LYS A 55 -21.73 -8.78 15.25
N ALA A 56 -21.09 -8.48 14.12
CA ALA A 56 -21.69 -8.62 12.80
C ALA A 56 -22.08 -10.08 12.51
N ILE A 57 -21.20 -11.04 12.85
CA ILE A 57 -21.49 -12.47 12.70
C ILE A 57 -22.67 -12.89 13.58
N ALA A 58 -22.71 -12.48 14.85
CA ALA A 58 -23.79 -12.81 15.78
C ALA A 58 -25.16 -12.23 15.34
N GLU A 59 -25.15 -11.09 14.66
CA GLU A 59 -26.34 -10.43 14.10
C GLU A 59 -26.74 -10.98 12.71
N GLY A 60 -25.98 -11.94 12.15
CA GLY A 60 -26.23 -12.49 10.82
C GLY A 60 -25.84 -11.56 9.66
N ARG A 61 -25.13 -10.46 9.95
CA ARG A 61 -24.60 -9.50 8.97
C ARG A 61 -23.28 -10.00 8.41
N THR A 62 -23.33 -11.01 7.55
CA THR A 62 -22.16 -11.71 7.00
C THR A 62 -22.00 -11.59 5.48
N ALA A 63 -22.79 -10.73 4.82
CA ALA A 63 -22.65 -10.50 3.39
C ALA A 63 -21.35 -9.71 3.10
N PRO A 64 -20.80 -9.79 1.87
CA PRO A 64 -19.62 -8.99 1.52
C PRO A 64 -19.74 -7.49 1.82
N ALA A 65 -20.92 -6.90 1.60
CA ALA A 65 -21.18 -5.49 1.88
C ALA A 65 -21.14 -5.13 3.38
N ASP A 66 -21.23 -6.11 4.29
CA ASP A 66 -21.16 -5.87 5.75
C ASP A 66 -19.72 -5.65 6.25
N PHE A 67 -18.71 -6.05 5.48
CA PHE A 67 -17.31 -6.00 5.90
C PHE A 67 -16.81 -4.56 6.20
N PRO A 68 -16.99 -3.55 5.32
CA PRO A 68 -16.46 -2.21 5.58
C PRO A 68 -16.93 -1.59 6.91
N ALA A 69 -18.17 -1.86 7.32
CA ALA A 69 -18.74 -1.36 8.58
C ALA A 69 -18.07 -1.94 9.84
N THR A 70 -17.34 -3.06 9.72
CA THR A 70 -16.56 -3.64 10.83
C THR A 70 -15.20 -2.98 11.03
N CYS A 71 -14.78 -2.11 10.10
CA CYS A 71 -13.52 -1.39 10.12
C CYS A 71 -13.74 0.12 9.87
N PRO A 72 -14.53 0.83 10.72
CA PRO A 72 -14.84 2.24 10.51
C PRO A 72 -13.57 3.10 10.51
N ASP A 73 -13.58 4.19 9.75
CA ASP A 73 -12.43 5.05 9.47
C ASP A 73 -11.67 5.53 10.73
N TRP A 74 -12.39 5.86 11.80
CA TRP A 74 -11.81 6.30 13.07
C TRP A 74 -10.93 5.23 13.73
N THR A 75 -11.14 3.93 13.45
CA THR A 75 -10.29 2.86 14.00
C THR A 75 -8.90 2.83 13.37
N GLU A 76 -8.78 3.29 12.11
CA GLU A 76 -7.50 3.51 11.46
C GLU A 76 -6.84 4.77 12.03
N GLU A 77 -7.61 5.86 12.18
CA GLU A 77 -7.14 7.12 12.73
C GLU A 77 -6.63 6.99 14.18
N GLU A 78 -7.34 6.31 15.06
CA GLU A 78 -6.92 6.05 16.44
C GLU A 78 -5.56 5.34 16.47
N ALA A 79 -5.43 4.26 15.69
CA ALA A 79 -4.20 3.47 15.62
C ALA A 79 -3.04 4.29 15.02
N ILE A 80 -3.29 5.13 14.01
CA ILE A 80 -2.30 6.06 13.47
C ILE A 80 -1.86 7.07 14.53
N ASN A 81 -2.80 7.66 15.28
CA ASN A 81 -2.50 8.61 16.32
C ASN A 81 -1.66 7.97 17.44
N ARG A 82 -2.01 6.75 17.87
CA ARG A 82 -1.25 5.98 18.84
C ARG A 82 0.16 5.63 18.34
N ALA A 83 0.29 5.18 17.09
CA ALA A 83 1.58 4.94 16.45
C ALA A 83 2.46 6.20 16.42
N ILE A 84 1.89 7.35 16.11
CA ILE A 84 2.55 8.66 16.13
C ILE A 84 3.03 8.98 17.54
N LEU A 85 2.19 8.83 18.57
CA LEU A 85 2.58 9.13 19.95
C LEU A 85 3.71 8.22 20.45
N ILE A 86 3.68 6.92 20.13
CA ILE A 86 4.76 5.98 20.48
C ILE A 86 6.04 6.32 19.70
N GLY A 87 5.93 6.67 18.43
CA GLY A 87 7.07 7.12 17.62
C GLY A 87 7.70 8.40 18.19
N ARG A 88 6.89 9.32 18.74
CA ARG A 88 7.36 10.53 19.42
C ARG A 88 8.07 10.21 20.72
N LEU A 89 7.48 9.34 21.55
CA LEU A 89 8.06 8.87 22.81
C LEU A 89 9.47 8.28 22.61
N THR A 90 9.63 7.45 21.59
CA THR A 90 10.85 6.67 21.34
C THR A 90 11.85 7.35 20.40
N GLY A 91 11.43 8.43 19.72
CA GLY A 91 12.21 9.08 18.65
C GLY A 91 12.33 8.27 17.36
N CYS A 92 11.67 7.11 17.26
CA CYS A 92 11.72 6.24 16.08
C CYS A 92 10.91 6.85 14.91
N PRO A 93 11.46 6.89 13.69
CA PRO A 93 10.67 7.16 12.49
C PRO A 93 9.54 6.14 12.32
N VAL A 94 8.37 6.63 11.89
CA VAL A 94 7.16 5.81 11.66
C VAL A 94 6.77 5.86 10.19
N TYR A 95 6.45 4.70 9.61
CA TYR A 95 5.89 4.56 8.27
C TYR A 95 4.52 3.90 8.37
N VAL A 96 3.46 4.68 8.16
CA VAL A 96 2.08 4.19 8.08
C VAL A 96 1.88 3.59 6.69
N VAL A 97 1.81 2.26 6.63
CA VAL A 97 1.53 1.56 5.37
C VAL A 97 0.06 1.73 4.97
N HIS A 98 -0.22 1.59 3.67
CA HIS A 98 -1.57 1.46 3.10
C HIS A 98 -2.66 2.33 3.76
N LEU A 99 -2.36 3.62 3.96
CA LEU A 99 -3.27 4.64 4.46
C LEU A 99 -4.50 4.72 3.56
N SER A 100 -5.67 4.58 4.17
CA SER A 100 -6.94 4.52 3.47
C SER A 100 -7.92 5.65 3.81
N THR A 101 -7.62 6.48 4.82
CA THR A 101 -8.58 7.48 5.33
C THR A 101 -8.04 8.91 5.35
N ARG A 102 -8.95 9.86 5.16
CA ARG A 102 -8.71 11.29 5.42
C ARG A 102 -8.38 11.54 6.88
N LEU A 103 -9.10 10.91 7.81
CA LEU A 103 -8.87 11.09 9.24
C LEU A 103 -7.44 10.71 9.64
N GLY A 104 -6.95 9.56 9.15
CA GLY A 104 -5.56 9.15 9.33
C GLY A 104 -4.56 10.13 8.70
N LEU A 105 -4.84 10.59 7.47
CA LEU A 105 -4.01 11.58 6.78
C LEU A 105 -3.86 12.88 7.58
N GLU A 106 -4.94 13.39 8.17
CA GLU A 106 -4.90 14.62 8.97
C GLU A 106 -4.05 14.47 10.23
N ARG A 107 -3.98 13.28 10.85
CA ARG A 107 -3.05 13.01 11.95
C ARG A 107 -1.59 13.04 11.50
N ILE A 108 -1.31 12.44 10.34
CA ILE A 108 0.03 12.43 9.75
C ILE A 108 0.47 13.86 9.42
N LYS A 109 -0.39 14.67 8.78
CA LYS A 109 -0.11 16.08 8.47
C LYS A 109 0.25 16.88 9.72
N ARG A 110 -0.53 16.76 10.79
CA ARG A 110 -0.28 17.47 12.05
C ARG A 110 1.06 17.07 12.66
N ALA A 111 1.34 15.77 12.73
CA ALA A 111 2.62 15.29 13.26
C ALA A 111 3.82 15.74 12.40
N GLN A 112 3.69 15.77 11.08
CA GLN A 112 4.71 16.30 10.17
C GLN A 112 4.94 17.81 10.37
N ALA A 113 3.87 18.59 10.56
CA ALA A 113 3.97 20.03 10.85
C ALA A 113 4.67 20.32 12.19
N GLU A 114 4.57 19.40 13.15
CA GLU A 114 5.31 19.42 14.42
C GLU A 114 6.76 18.87 14.30
N GLY A 115 7.24 18.61 13.08
CA GLY A 115 8.59 18.14 12.80
C GLY A 115 8.81 16.65 13.05
N GLN A 116 7.76 15.87 13.33
CA GLN A 116 7.90 14.44 13.57
C GLN A 116 8.19 13.68 12.28
N ARG A 117 9.10 12.70 12.37
CA ARG A 117 9.44 11.79 11.26
C ARG A 117 8.38 10.70 11.09
N VAL A 118 7.22 11.07 10.58
CA VAL A 118 6.15 10.15 10.16
C VAL A 118 5.89 10.29 8.67
N TRP A 119 5.83 9.15 7.98
CA TRP A 119 5.57 9.08 6.54
C TRP A 119 4.45 8.09 6.28
N ALA A 120 3.76 8.27 5.16
CA ALA A 120 2.64 7.41 4.79
C ALA A 120 2.76 6.91 3.37
N GLU A 121 2.24 5.71 3.17
CA GLU A 121 2.01 5.05 1.90
C GLU A 121 0.52 4.95 1.66
N THR A 122 0.05 5.18 0.44
CA THR A 122 -1.27 4.71 0.01
C THR A 122 -1.13 3.76 -1.17
N CYS A 123 -2.25 3.25 -1.68
CA CYS A 123 -2.27 2.24 -2.73
C CYS A 123 -3.34 2.53 -3.79
N PRO A 124 -3.20 2.06 -5.05
CA PRO A 124 -4.19 2.28 -6.10
C PRO A 124 -5.62 1.90 -5.69
N GLN A 125 -5.82 0.86 -4.88
CA GLN A 125 -7.15 0.47 -4.40
C GLN A 125 -7.83 1.57 -3.57
N TYR A 126 -7.09 2.37 -2.79
CA TYR A 126 -7.67 3.47 -2.01
C TYR A 126 -7.77 4.78 -2.80
N LEU A 127 -7.02 4.89 -3.90
CA LEU A 127 -7.09 6.01 -4.82
C LEU A 127 -8.20 5.86 -5.87
N LEU A 128 -8.60 4.62 -6.19
CA LEU A 128 -9.43 4.33 -7.36
C LEU A 128 -10.72 3.59 -7.02
N LEU A 129 -10.63 2.56 -6.17
CA LEU A 129 -11.75 1.69 -5.81
C LEU A 129 -12.48 2.24 -4.58
N THR A 130 -13.66 1.68 -4.33
CA THR A 130 -14.61 2.08 -3.29
C THR A 130 -15.21 0.84 -2.62
N ASP A 131 -16.04 1.01 -1.61
CA ASP A 131 -16.79 -0.09 -1.02
C ASP A 131 -17.80 -0.75 -1.97
N ARG A 132 -18.19 -0.09 -3.08
CA ARG A 132 -19.03 -0.69 -4.15
C ARG A 132 -18.42 -1.95 -4.75
N GLU A 133 -17.09 -2.07 -4.72
CA GLU A 133 -16.41 -3.28 -5.16
C GLU A 133 -16.77 -4.50 -4.31
N MET A 134 -17.26 -4.34 -3.07
CA MET A 134 -17.78 -5.45 -2.27
C MET A 134 -19.03 -6.08 -2.89
N GLU A 135 -19.87 -5.31 -3.59
CA GLU A 135 -21.03 -5.85 -4.30
C GLU A 135 -20.60 -6.57 -5.58
N ARG A 136 -19.72 -5.93 -6.37
CA ARG A 136 -19.26 -6.46 -7.67
C ARG A 136 -18.37 -7.70 -7.52
N TRP A 137 -17.41 -7.63 -6.61
CA TRP A 137 -16.33 -8.63 -6.46
C TRP A 137 -16.47 -9.47 -5.20
N GLY A 138 -17.34 -9.11 -4.26
CA GLY A 138 -17.51 -9.87 -3.03
C GLY A 138 -16.19 -10.02 -2.26
N PRO A 139 -15.81 -11.24 -1.85
CA PRO A 139 -14.60 -11.47 -1.08
C PRO A 139 -13.30 -11.13 -1.81
N PHE A 140 -13.31 -11.01 -3.14
CA PHE A 140 -12.14 -10.59 -3.92
C PHE A 140 -11.75 -9.13 -3.65
N ALA A 141 -12.71 -8.29 -3.23
CA ALA A 141 -12.48 -6.93 -2.76
C ALA A 141 -12.18 -6.81 -1.25
N LYS A 142 -12.18 -7.93 -0.50
CA LYS A 142 -11.80 -7.94 0.93
C LYS A 142 -10.31 -7.61 1.10
N ILE A 143 -10.02 -6.36 1.46
CA ILE A 143 -8.69 -5.77 1.68
C ILE A 143 -8.68 -5.11 3.07
N GLY A 144 -7.52 -5.03 3.72
CA GLY A 144 -7.37 -4.43 5.06
C GLY A 144 -6.28 -3.36 5.04
N PRO A 145 -6.56 -2.08 5.36
CA PRO A 145 -7.89 -1.50 5.67
C PRO A 145 -8.94 -1.68 4.56
N PRO A 146 -10.25 -1.61 4.85
CA PRO A 146 -11.30 -1.80 3.85
C PRO A 146 -11.28 -0.69 2.79
N LEU A 147 -11.88 -0.98 1.63
CA LEU A 147 -12.22 0.07 0.68
C LEU A 147 -13.25 1.02 1.31
N ARG A 148 -13.13 2.31 1.00
CA ARG A 148 -13.92 3.38 1.64
C ARG A 148 -15.15 3.74 0.81
N PRO A 149 -16.18 4.37 1.42
CA PRO A 149 -17.39 4.78 0.73
C PRO A 149 -17.16 5.57 -0.56
N ALA A 150 -17.89 5.22 -1.62
CA ALA A 150 -17.74 5.89 -2.92
C ALA A 150 -17.96 7.41 -2.89
N GLU A 151 -18.95 7.84 -2.09
CA GLU A 151 -19.31 9.24 -1.88
C GLU A 151 -18.65 9.85 -0.62
N GLY A 152 -17.62 9.17 -0.09
CA GLY A 152 -16.88 9.59 1.09
C GLY A 152 -15.72 10.55 0.77
N PRO A 153 -15.11 11.17 1.79
CA PRO A 153 -14.06 12.17 1.60
C PRO A 153 -12.66 11.57 1.40
N ASP A 154 -12.50 10.26 1.62
CA ASP A 154 -11.19 9.62 1.75
C ASP A 154 -10.41 9.62 0.44
N ARG A 155 -11.04 9.19 -0.66
CA ARG A 155 -10.37 9.12 -1.97
C ARG A 155 -9.84 10.48 -2.43
N GLY A 156 -10.64 11.53 -2.29
CA GLY A 156 -10.22 12.90 -2.62
C GLY A 156 -9.04 13.35 -1.76
N ALA A 157 -9.16 13.17 -0.45
CA ALA A 157 -8.09 13.54 0.49
C ALA A 157 -6.78 12.78 0.24
N LEU A 158 -6.83 11.50 -0.13
CA LEU A 158 -5.63 10.71 -0.46
C LEU A 158 -4.96 11.19 -1.75
N TRP A 159 -5.74 11.55 -2.78
CA TRP A 159 -5.19 12.16 -4.00
C TRP A 159 -4.53 13.51 -3.72
N GLU A 160 -5.21 14.39 -2.99
CA GLU A 160 -4.68 15.68 -2.56
C GLU A 160 -3.40 15.51 -1.72
N GLY A 161 -3.44 14.58 -0.76
CA GLY A 161 -2.30 14.25 0.09
C GLY A 161 -1.10 13.71 -0.68
N ALA A 162 -1.32 12.88 -1.70
CA ALA A 162 -0.25 12.36 -2.56
C ALA A 162 0.32 13.45 -3.47
N ALA A 163 -0.52 14.30 -4.05
CA ALA A 163 -0.11 15.44 -4.88
C ALA A 163 0.73 16.43 -4.07
N ALA A 164 0.24 16.83 -2.89
CA ALA A 164 0.92 17.71 -1.95
C ALA A 164 2.05 17.03 -1.14
N GLY A 165 2.33 15.74 -1.39
CA GLY A 165 3.42 14.98 -0.80
C GLY A 165 3.36 14.77 0.72
N PHE A 166 2.18 14.90 1.33
CA PHE A 166 1.89 14.40 2.68
C PHE A 166 1.84 12.87 2.72
N VAL A 167 1.36 12.26 1.62
CA VAL A 167 1.56 10.83 1.32
C VAL A 167 2.84 10.70 0.51
N ALA A 168 3.81 9.99 1.06
CA ALA A 168 5.17 9.93 0.53
C ALA A 168 5.29 8.94 -0.63
N THR A 169 4.53 7.85 -0.60
CA THR A 169 4.65 6.75 -1.56
C THR A 169 3.29 6.22 -2.02
N VAL A 170 3.26 5.66 -3.22
CA VAL A 170 2.15 4.83 -3.69
C VAL A 170 2.69 3.43 -3.94
N ALA A 171 2.19 2.44 -3.22
CA ALA A 171 2.60 1.04 -3.35
C ALA A 171 1.41 0.15 -3.74
N SER A 172 1.66 -1.11 -4.08
CA SER A 172 0.60 -2.02 -4.54
C SER A 172 -0.14 -2.76 -3.43
N ASP A 173 0.47 -2.92 -2.24
CA ASP A 173 0.07 -3.92 -1.24
C ASP A 173 -0.28 -5.29 -1.86
N HIS A 174 0.52 -5.69 -2.86
CA HIS A 174 0.24 -6.89 -3.65
C HIS A 174 0.22 -8.15 -2.77
N SER A 175 -0.98 -8.65 -2.49
CA SER A 175 -1.19 -9.81 -1.63
C SER A 175 -2.26 -10.73 -2.23
N PRO A 176 -2.00 -11.31 -3.41
CA PRO A 176 -2.96 -12.16 -4.10
C PRO A 176 -3.27 -13.41 -3.28
N ARG A 177 -4.48 -13.94 -3.48
CA ARG A 177 -4.92 -15.23 -2.96
C ARG A 177 -5.47 -16.03 -4.10
N VAL A 178 -5.28 -17.34 -4.05
CA VAL A 178 -5.95 -18.24 -4.99
C VAL A 178 -7.48 -18.10 -4.82
N PRO A 179 -8.27 -18.11 -5.91
CA PRO A 179 -9.72 -17.89 -5.84
C PRO A 179 -10.44 -18.82 -4.86
N ALA A 180 -10.02 -20.09 -4.79
CA ALA A 180 -10.56 -21.09 -3.87
C ALA A 180 -10.50 -20.68 -2.39
N ALA A 181 -9.51 -19.86 -1.99
CA ALA A 181 -9.40 -19.37 -0.61
C ALA A 181 -10.31 -18.17 -0.32
N LYS A 182 -10.82 -17.50 -1.36
CA LYS A 182 -11.64 -16.28 -1.26
C LYS A 182 -13.13 -16.60 -1.45
N GLU A 183 -13.44 -17.51 -2.36
CA GLU A 183 -14.81 -17.87 -2.77
C GLU A 183 -15.78 -18.18 -1.60
N PRO A 184 -15.37 -18.89 -0.53
CA PRO A 184 -16.25 -19.12 0.62
C PRO A 184 -16.78 -17.83 1.25
N GLY A 185 -16.04 -16.73 1.08
CA GLY A 185 -16.40 -15.40 1.54
C GLY A 185 -17.64 -14.78 0.87
N ARG A 186 -18.18 -15.39 -0.18
CA ARG A 186 -19.49 -15.00 -0.72
C ARG A 186 -20.64 -15.37 0.20
N ARG A 187 -20.51 -16.49 0.93
CA ARG A 187 -21.51 -16.95 1.90
C ARG A 187 -21.35 -16.25 3.24
N ASN A 188 -20.12 -16.10 3.71
CA ASN A 188 -19.80 -15.38 4.93
C ASN A 188 -18.45 -14.66 4.74
N ILE A 189 -18.48 -13.33 4.67
CA ILE A 189 -17.29 -12.53 4.36
C ILE A 189 -16.18 -12.66 5.41
N PHE A 190 -16.48 -13.13 6.61
CA PHE A 190 -15.54 -13.18 7.72
C PHE A 190 -14.84 -14.53 7.85
N VAL A 191 -15.59 -15.64 7.79
CA VAL A 191 -15.08 -17.01 8.00
C VAL A 191 -15.66 -18.01 7.00
N ASP A 192 -14.92 -19.08 6.70
CA ASP A 192 -15.40 -20.23 5.92
C ASP A 192 -16.24 -21.20 6.78
N ALA A 193 -16.63 -22.34 6.19
CA ALA A 193 -17.48 -23.34 6.84
C ALA A 193 -16.81 -24.01 8.06
N GLU A 194 -15.47 -24.02 8.09
CA GLU A 194 -14.64 -24.55 9.16
C GLU A 194 -14.30 -23.48 10.21
N GLY A 195 -14.81 -22.26 10.06
CA GLY A 195 -14.57 -21.14 10.97
C GLY A 195 -13.23 -20.44 10.75
N LYS A 196 -12.50 -20.75 9.67
CA LYS A 196 -11.22 -20.11 9.37
C LYS A 196 -11.44 -18.75 8.69
N PRO A 197 -10.65 -17.71 9.02
CA PRO A 197 -10.83 -16.38 8.45
C PRO A 197 -10.66 -16.33 6.92
N ILE A 198 -11.62 -15.69 6.23
CA ILE A 198 -11.49 -15.36 4.81
C ILE A 198 -10.33 -14.36 4.62
N PRO A 199 -9.38 -14.64 3.72
CA PRO A 199 -8.14 -13.88 3.63
C PRO A 199 -8.34 -12.48 3.01
N PHE A 200 -7.57 -11.52 3.55
CA PHE A 200 -7.41 -10.18 2.95
C PHE A 200 -6.42 -10.22 1.77
N GLY A 201 -6.54 -9.23 0.90
CA GLY A 201 -5.53 -8.86 -0.09
C GLY A 201 -5.98 -9.05 -1.53
N ALA A 202 -5.40 -8.29 -2.46
CA ALA A 202 -5.70 -8.35 -3.88
C ALA A 202 -4.42 -8.25 -4.72
N PRO A 203 -4.45 -8.70 -5.98
CA PRO A 203 -3.38 -8.45 -6.94
C PRO A 203 -3.40 -6.98 -7.41
N SER A 204 -2.21 -6.40 -7.63
CA SER A 204 -2.04 -4.99 -8.05
C SER A 204 -0.60 -4.65 -8.47
N LEU A 205 0.37 -5.58 -8.41
CA LEU A 205 1.77 -5.28 -8.72
C LEU A 205 1.95 -4.84 -10.18
N GLU A 206 1.42 -5.63 -11.12
CA GLU A 206 1.54 -5.40 -12.56
C GLU A 206 0.79 -4.14 -13.01
N THR A 207 -0.32 -3.83 -12.35
CA THR A 207 -1.16 -2.68 -12.67
C THR A 207 -0.72 -1.38 -11.99
N LEU A 208 0.21 -1.42 -11.02
CA LEU A 208 0.59 -0.26 -10.20
C LEU A 208 1.01 0.93 -11.06
N VAL A 209 2.03 0.78 -11.91
CA VAL A 209 2.56 1.91 -12.69
C VAL A 209 1.54 2.40 -13.74
N PRO A 210 0.89 1.53 -14.54
CA PRO A 210 -0.16 1.97 -15.47
C PRO A 210 -1.30 2.74 -14.81
N LEU A 211 -1.81 2.25 -13.66
CA LEU A 211 -2.89 2.91 -12.95
C LEU A 211 -2.45 4.27 -12.40
N VAL A 212 -1.31 4.35 -11.72
CA VAL A 212 -0.84 5.60 -11.11
C VAL A 212 -0.46 6.64 -12.17
N TYR A 213 0.13 6.21 -13.29
CA TYR A 213 0.40 7.10 -14.43
C TYR A 213 -0.91 7.58 -15.08
N SER A 214 -1.80 6.67 -15.48
CA SER A 214 -3.04 7.05 -16.16
C SER A 214 -3.92 7.93 -15.29
N GLU A 215 -4.07 7.60 -14.01
CA GLU A 215 -5.00 8.31 -13.13
C GLU A 215 -4.39 9.57 -12.52
N GLY A 216 -3.10 9.55 -12.19
CA GLY A 216 -2.41 10.70 -11.62
C GLY A 216 -1.90 11.68 -12.67
N VAL A 217 -1.14 11.20 -13.65
CA VAL A 217 -0.49 12.06 -14.65
C VAL A 217 -1.46 12.44 -15.75
N VAL A 218 -2.13 11.47 -16.39
CA VAL A 218 -2.99 11.75 -17.55
C VAL A 218 -4.30 12.39 -17.11
N ASN A 219 -5.05 11.76 -16.20
CA ASN A 219 -6.40 12.20 -15.86
C ASN A 219 -6.43 13.40 -14.90
N ARG A 220 -5.43 13.53 -14.02
CA ARG A 220 -5.35 14.61 -13.01
C ARG A 220 -4.30 15.67 -13.30
N GLY A 221 -3.51 15.52 -14.37
CA GLY A 221 -2.51 16.51 -14.77
C GLY A 221 -1.32 16.63 -13.82
N LEU A 222 -1.06 15.63 -12.97
CA LEU A 222 0.13 15.65 -12.10
C LEU A 222 1.40 15.51 -12.95
N PRO A 223 2.49 16.22 -12.61
CA PRO A 223 3.69 16.22 -13.44
C PRO A 223 4.42 14.87 -13.37
N LEU A 224 5.11 14.44 -14.43
CA LEU A 224 5.89 13.19 -14.43
C LEU A 224 6.87 13.05 -13.24
N PRO A 225 7.57 14.10 -12.77
CA PRO A 225 8.35 14.05 -11.54
C PRO A 225 7.56 13.60 -10.29
N TRP A 226 6.25 13.87 -10.20
CA TRP A 226 5.41 13.35 -9.12
C TRP A 226 5.37 11.81 -9.14
N LEU A 227 5.19 11.21 -10.32
CA LEU A 227 5.15 9.75 -10.48
C LEU A 227 6.47 9.11 -10.04
N ALA A 228 7.61 9.66 -10.53
CA ALA A 228 8.93 9.19 -10.14
C ALA A 228 9.19 9.37 -8.63
N ARG A 229 8.72 10.48 -8.05
CA ARG A 229 8.82 10.77 -6.62
C ARG A 229 8.11 9.70 -5.80
N VAL A 230 6.83 9.40 -6.07
CA VAL A 230 6.01 8.51 -5.22
C VAL A 230 6.26 7.02 -5.46
N LEU A 231 6.74 6.63 -6.65
CA LEU A 231 6.98 5.22 -7.00
C LEU A 231 8.45 4.79 -6.91
N ALA A 232 9.41 5.71 -6.96
CA ALA A 232 10.83 5.36 -7.05
C ALA A 232 11.73 6.11 -6.07
N GLU A 233 11.78 7.44 -6.11
CA GLU A 233 12.73 8.20 -5.29
C GLU A 233 12.38 8.14 -3.80
N ASN A 234 11.14 8.48 -3.41
CA ASN A 234 10.73 8.44 -2.01
C ASN A 234 10.87 7.05 -1.36
N PRO A 235 10.43 5.93 -1.97
CA PRO A 235 10.68 4.62 -1.38
C PRO A 235 12.19 4.33 -1.29
N ALA A 236 13.01 4.72 -2.28
CA ALA A 236 14.46 4.54 -2.19
C ALA A 236 15.09 5.36 -1.04
N ARG A 237 14.60 6.58 -0.78
CA ARG A 237 15.06 7.41 0.35
C ARG A 237 14.64 6.80 1.68
N ILE A 238 13.35 6.54 1.86
CA ILE A 238 12.76 6.03 3.10
C ILE A 238 13.40 4.70 3.49
N PHE A 239 13.72 3.83 2.52
CA PHE A 239 14.30 2.51 2.78
C PHE A 239 15.82 2.46 2.57
N GLY A 240 16.52 3.59 2.56
CA GLY A 240 17.98 3.63 2.64
C GLY A 240 18.72 3.08 1.41
N LEU A 241 18.13 3.21 0.23
CA LEU A 241 18.71 2.82 -1.07
C LEU A 241 19.07 4.02 -1.95
N TRP A 242 18.64 5.23 -1.60
CA TRP A 242 19.06 6.45 -2.31
C TRP A 242 20.53 6.81 -1.97
N PRO A 243 21.35 7.26 -2.94
CA PRO A 243 21.04 7.58 -4.33
C PRO A 243 21.25 6.42 -5.32
N ARG A 244 21.53 5.20 -4.85
CA ARG A 244 21.78 4.04 -5.72
C ARG A 244 20.53 3.61 -6.49
N LYS A 245 19.34 3.74 -5.88
CA LYS A 245 18.03 3.48 -6.50
C LYS A 245 17.18 4.75 -6.51
N GLY A 246 16.17 4.74 -7.39
CA GLY A 246 15.18 5.81 -7.47
C GLY A 246 15.71 7.12 -8.06
N ALA A 247 16.81 7.08 -8.81
CA ALA A 247 17.42 8.26 -9.42
C ALA A 247 18.03 7.94 -10.79
N ILE A 248 17.92 8.87 -11.74
CA ILE A 248 18.64 8.84 -13.01
C ILE A 248 19.84 9.77 -12.87
N ARG A 249 21.00 9.21 -12.52
CA ARG A 249 22.23 9.96 -12.30
C ARG A 249 23.45 9.06 -12.42
N ILE A 250 24.60 9.67 -12.66
CA ILE A 250 25.89 8.97 -12.62
C ILE A 250 26.07 8.30 -11.25
N GLY A 251 26.42 7.02 -11.27
CA GLY A 251 26.62 6.18 -10.09
C GLY A 251 25.37 5.47 -9.54
N ALA A 252 24.18 5.75 -10.06
CA ALA A 252 22.98 4.96 -9.74
C ALA A 252 22.95 3.64 -10.53
N ASP A 253 22.26 2.63 -10.00
CA ASP A 253 22.00 1.41 -10.76
C ASP A 253 21.10 1.76 -11.96
N ALA A 254 21.43 1.24 -13.15
CA ALA A 254 20.65 1.42 -14.38
C ALA A 254 19.35 0.59 -14.37
N ASP A 255 18.49 0.85 -13.38
CA ASP A 255 17.13 0.33 -13.27
C ASP A 255 16.20 1.40 -13.85
N LEU A 256 15.81 1.22 -15.11
CA LEU A 256 15.12 2.25 -15.91
C LEU A 256 13.91 1.63 -16.59
N THR A 257 12.81 2.36 -16.63
CA THR A 257 11.65 2.01 -17.47
C THR A 257 11.50 3.08 -18.53
N LEU A 258 11.58 2.68 -19.80
CA LEU A 258 11.18 3.51 -20.92
C LEU A 258 9.67 3.37 -21.05
N TRP A 259 8.98 4.49 -20.90
CA TRP A 259 7.53 4.55 -20.87
C TRP A 259 7.01 5.09 -22.21
N ASP A 260 6.11 4.35 -22.85
CA ASP A 260 5.37 4.84 -24.02
C ASP A 260 4.06 5.49 -23.52
N PRO A 261 3.90 6.82 -23.65
CA PRO A 261 2.75 7.53 -23.09
C PRO A 261 1.48 7.41 -23.95
N ALA A 262 1.59 6.95 -25.20
CA ALA A 262 0.51 7.08 -26.19
C ALA A 262 -0.59 6.00 -26.11
N PRO A 263 -0.30 4.70 -25.93
CA PRO A 263 -1.30 3.64 -26.06
C PRO A 263 -2.42 3.77 -25.04
N GLU A 264 -3.66 3.60 -25.48
CA GLU A 264 -4.79 3.30 -24.62
C GLU A 264 -5.08 1.81 -24.66
N TRP A 265 -5.32 1.22 -23.50
CA TRP A 265 -5.63 -0.20 -23.39
C TRP A 265 -6.53 -0.45 -22.19
N THR A 266 -7.09 -1.65 -22.12
CA THR A 266 -7.99 -2.06 -21.03
C THR A 266 -7.30 -3.14 -20.23
N ILE A 267 -7.24 -2.98 -18.91
CA ILE A 267 -6.70 -3.99 -18.02
C ILE A 267 -7.58 -5.24 -18.09
N GLN A 268 -6.95 -6.38 -18.41
CA GLN A 268 -7.59 -7.68 -18.46
C GLN A 268 -6.74 -8.70 -17.71
N GLN A 269 -7.35 -9.49 -16.83
CA GLN A 269 -6.66 -10.55 -16.09
C GLN A 269 -5.95 -11.52 -17.02
N SER A 270 -6.51 -11.81 -18.19
CA SER A 270 -5.95 -12.72 -19.20
C SER A 270 -4.56 -12.31 -19.69
N GLN A 271 -4.18 -11.05 -19.51
CA GLN A 271 -2.88 -10.50 -19.91
C GLN A 271 -1.85 -10.52 -18.77
N HIS A 272 -2.29 -10.77 -17.53
CA HIS A 272 -1.41 -10.73 -16.37
C HIS A 272 -0.53 -11.97 -16.27
N LEU A 273 0.71 -11.77 -15.84
CA LEU A 273 1.66 -12.85 -15.57
C LEU A 273 1.46 -13.49 -14.18
N GLY A 274 0.73 -12.82 -13.29
CA GLY A 274 0.48 -13.28 -11.93
C GLY A 274 -0.51 -14.45 -11.86
N ILE A 275 -0.23 -15.41 -10.98
CA ILE A 275 -1.06 -16.62 -10.76
C ILE A 275 -2.36 -16.38 -9.97
N ALA A 276 -2.72 -15.12 -9.71
CA ALA A 276 -3.87 -14.78 -8.87
C ALA A 276 -5.21 -15.19 -9.51
N GLY A 277 -5.30 -15.19 -10.84
CA GLY A 277 -6.52 -15.55 -11.58
C GLY A 277 -7.65 -14.50 -11.51
N PHE A 278 -7.39 -13.31 -10.98
CA PHE A 278 -8.32 -12.16 -11.00
C PHE A 278 -7.54 -10.84 -10.93
N THR A 279 -8.22 -9.72 -11.21
CA THR A 279 -7.75 -8.36 -10.91
C THR A 279 -8.93 -7.50 -10.49
N PRO A 280 -8.81 -6.67 -9.43
CA PRO A 280 -9.91 -5.77 -9.06
C PRO A 280 -10.12 -4.65 -10.08
N TYR A 281 -9.18 -4.48 -11.03
CA TYR A 281 -9.20 -3.48 -12.09
C TYR A 281 -9.67 -4.04 -13.44
N GLU A 282 -10.39 -5.17 -13.46
CA GLU A 282 -10.87 -5.79 -14.71
C GLU A 282 -11.78 -4.82 -15.48
N GLY A 283 -11.42 -4.58 -16.74
CA GLY A 283 -12.15 -3.65 -17.61
C GLY A 283 -11.75 -2.18 -17.43
N TRP A 284 -10.76 -1.86 -16.59
CA TRP A 284 -10.31 -0.48 -16.39
C TRP A 284 -9.51 0.02 -17.60
N ARG A 285 -9.93 1.14 -18.21
CA ARG A 285 -9.20 1.77 -19.31
C ARG A 285 -8.06 2.60 -18.76
N VAL A 286 -6.85 2.39 -19.28
CA VAL A 286 -5.64 3.12 -18.90
C VAL A 286 -4.91 3.62 -20.14
N ARG A 287 -4.18 4.72 -19.99
CA ARG A 287 -3.28 5.26 -20.99
C ARG A 287 -1.82 5.09 -20.55
N GLY A 288 -0.95 4.81 -21.50
CA GLY A 288 0.47 4.60 -21.31
C GLY A 288 0.82 3.16 -20.89
N ARG A 289 2.01 2.71 -21.26
CA ARG A 289 2.52 1.37 -20.94
C ARG A 289 4.05 1.36 -20.88
N PRO A 290 4.67 0.42 -20.15
CA PRO A 290 6.10 0.21 -20.25
C PRO A 290 6.44 -0.30 -21.67
N TRP A 291 7.35 0.38 -22.36
CA TRP A 291 7.88 -0.05 -23.65
C TRP A 291 9.11 -0.95 -23.49
N MET A 292 9.96 -0.61 -22.53
CA MET A 292 11.13 -1.40 -22.18
C MET A 292 11.43 -1.20 -20.69
N THR A 293 11.88 -2.24 -20.00
CA THR A 293 12.41 -2.11 -18.64
C THR A 293 13.79 -2.72 -18.58
N LEU A 294 14.70 -2.01 -17.93
CA LEU A 294 16.07 -2.42 -17.66
C LEU A 294 16.25 -2.58 -16.15
N VAL A 295 17.01 -3.59 -15.76
CA VAL A 295 17.49 -3.76 -14.39
C VAL A 295 19.01 -3.95 -14.45
N ARG A 296 19.75 -3.04 -13.82
CA ARG A 296 21.22 -2.93 -13.89
C ARG A 296 21.73 -2.90 -15.34
N GLY A 297 21.03 -2.17 -16.21
CA GLY A 297 21.39 -1.96 -17.61
C GLY A 297 21.11 -3.16 -18.52
N GLN A 298 20.48 -4.21 -18.02
CA GLN A 298 20.07 -5.37 -18.82
C GLN A 298 18.57 -5.32 -19.06
N VAL A 299 18.13 -5.59 -20.29
CA VAL A 299 16.71 -5.65 -20.64
C VAL A 299 16.05 -6.80 -19.88
N VAL A 300 14.96 -6.47 -19.17
CA VAL A 300 14.08 -7.45 -18.50
C VAL A 300 12.73 -7.57 -19.19
N LEU A 301 12.24 -6.47 -19.77
CA LEU A 301 11.05 -6.42 -20.62
C LEU A 301 11.46 -5.74 -21.92
N ASN A 302 11.30 -6.44 -23.04
CA ASN A 302 11.66 -5.93 -24.36
C ASN A 302 10.48 -5.25 -25.08
N PRO A 303 10.71 -4.54 -26.21
CA PRO A 303 9.66 -3.89 -26.97
C PRO A 303 8.58 -4.80 -27.54
N ALA A 304 8.84 -6.11 -27.66
CA ALA A 304 7.85 -7.10 -28.08
C ALA A 304 6.90 -7.51 -26.92
N GLY A 305 7.15 -7.03 -25.70
CA GLY A 305 6.36 -7.37 -24.51
C GLY A 305 6.83 -8.66 -23.81
N GLU A 306 8.02 -9.16 -24.15
CA GLU A 306 8.52 -10.42 -23.64
C GLU A 306 9.53 -10.21 -22.49
N LEU A 307 9.55 -11.16 -21.55
CA LEU A 307 10.51 -11.17 -20.47
C LEU A 307 11.80 -11.89 -20.89
N GLU A 308 12.94 -11.20 -20.79
CA GLU A 308 14.23 -11.76 -21.23
C GLU A 308 15.05 -12.40 -20.10
N GLN A 309 14.80 -12.01 -18.84
CA GLN A 309 15.54 -12.53 -17.69
C GLN A 309 14.78 -13.65 -16.98
N LYS A 310 15.53 -14.58 -16.38
CA LYS A 310 14.99 -15.76 -15.66
C LYS A 310 14.94 -15.54 -14.14
N PRO A 311 14.10 -16.30 -13.41
CA PRO A 311 14.15 -16.35 -11.94
C PRO A 311 15.58 -16.52 -11.42
N GLY A 312 15.95 -15.76 -10.38
CA GLY A 312 17.32 -15.69 -9.86
C GLY A 312 18.16 -14.52 -10.40
N PHE A 313 17.68 -13.79 -11.40
CA PHE A 313 18.37 -12.57 -11.88
C PHE A 313 18.39 -11.45 -10.83
N GLY A 314 17.37 -11.35 -9.97
CA GLY A 314 17.30 -10.37 -8.88
C GLY A 314 18.45 -10.51 -7.88
N ARG A 315 18.88 -9.39 -7.27
CA ARG A 315 19.93 -9.40 -6.24
C ARG A 315 19.41 -8.73 -4.97
N TYR A 316 19.76 -9.32 -3.82
CA TYR A 316 19.52 -8.68 -2.53
C TYR A 316 20.33 -7.37 -2.42
N LEU A 317 19.68 -6.31 -1.92
CA LEU A 317 20.32 -5.03 -1.65
C LEU A 317 20.30 -4.76 -0.15
N ALA A 318 21.50 -4.74 0.45
CA ALA A 318 21.65 -4.25 1.82
C ALA A 318 21.29 -2.76 1.87
N ARG A 319 20.46 -2.39 2.84
CA ARG A 319 19.93 -1.04 3.01
C ARG A 319 20.72 -0.27 4.05
N GLY A 320 20.87 1.03 3.82
CA GLY A 320 21.35 1.98 4.81
C GLY A 320 20.22 2.51 5.70
N ALA A 321 20.56 3.52 6.51
CA ALA A 321 19.60 4.23 7.34
C ALA A 321 18.51 4.93 6.48
N PRO A 322 17.28 5.04 6.98
CA PRO A 322 16.19 5.74 6.30
C PRO A 322 16.55 7.22 6.12
N ARG A 323 16.24 7.77 4.96
CA ARG A 323 16.35 9.21 4.66
C ARG A 323 14.94 9.80 4.51
N PRO A 324 14.72 11.05 4.96
CA PRO A 324 13.46 11.73 4.71
C PRO A 324 13.10 11.73 3.22
N PRO A 325 11.84 11.41 2.86
CA PRO A 325 11.35 11.55 1.50
C PRO A 325 11.27 13.03 1.11
N HIS A 326 11.10 13.27 -0.18
CA HIS A 326 10.61 14.57 -0.64
C HIS A 326 9.12 14.69 -0.30
N GLY A 327 8.77 15.68 0.53
CA GLY A 327 7.40 16.15 0.68
C GLY A 327 6.95 16.94 -0.55
N GLY A 328 5.71 17.43 -0.54
CA GLY A 328 5.38 18.59 -1.38
C GLY A 328 6.02 19.81 -0.77
N ALA A 329 6.15 20.88 -1.55
CA ALA A 329 6.64 22.15 -1.06
C ALA A 329 5.86 22.52 0.22
N ALA A 330 6.51 22.40 1.38
CA ALA A 330 6.28 23.38 2.42
C ALA A 330 6.69 24.69 1.74
N GLY A 331 5.70 25.53 1.46
CA GLY A 331 5.95 26.88 0.91
C GLY A 331 6.93 27.66 1.76
#